data_AF-A0A8D3BTX0-F1
#
_entry.id   AF-A0A8D3BTX0-F1
#
_cell.length_a   1.000
_cell.length_b   1.000
_cell.length_c   1.000
_cell.angle_alpha   90.00
_cell.angle_beta   90.00
_cell.angle_gamma   90.00
#
_symmetry.space_group_name_H-M   'P 1'
#
loop_
_entity.id
_entity.type
_entity.pdbx_description
1 polymer ?
#
loop_
_entity_poly.entity_id
_entity_poly.type
_entity_poly.pdbx_seq_one_letter_code
_entity_poly.pdbx_strand_id
1 'polypeptide(L)'
;MPRGKSSRRSQAARRRMVERQPLNVDTALPATPERRGTGYRHAVQEWPISALTGRRHKLVLPAESPFVLVVGDSHLQGFVDGFVKMPEGRLSFGFMSTPGASAAELRTELLNGTVTPTPDLVCLLAHSNNLTASRTFCEAGVDFAKLLRSACNLVPEVVVLDFPPRLTADADHQKLMREEFHRVAARMGVKYLSTAEHFPLDCPGIWSRDGVHLSDSLGMPILSQLFWHAAYVQLEATAPTEAVPPRVSPRTSPQRFCPRIVVKGEVIVPRRSEPFEWTVVGRGKKVMGFIFLKHHGHRRTISEIEIFCSIPLNPVWFSSAVMDAMDAVVPSHLSSPVKSSDVKRTKVILLQSVFFV
;
A
#
# COMPACT_ATOMS: atom_id res chain seq x y z
N MET A 1 -75.69 27.16 -3.23
CA MET A 1 -74.52 27.63 -2.45
C MET A 1 -73.24 27.02 -3.02
N PRO A 2 -72.24 27.82 -3.43
CA PRO A 2 -71.18 27.38 -4.33
C PRO A 2 -70.00 26.75 -3.57
N ARG A 3 -69.74 25.44 -3.76
CA ARG A 3 -68.50 24.78 -3.30
C ARG A 3 -67.34 25.07 -4.28
N GLY A 4 -67.01 26.35 -4.46
CA GLY A 4 -66.23 26.82 -5.61
C GLY A 4 -64.71 27.01 -5.43
N LYS A 5 -64.18 27.01 -4.20
CA LYS A 5 -62.77 27.39 -3.97
C LYS A 5 -61.93 26.36 -3.21
N SER A 6 -62.49 25.69 -2.20
CA SER A 6 -61.74 24.68 -1.41
C SER A 6 -61.54 23.36 -2.17
N SER A 7 -62.55 22.93 -2.94
CA SER A 7 -62.50 21.69 -3.72
C SER A 7 -61.42 21.72 -4.82
N ARG A 8 -61.28 22.86 -5.51
CA ARG A 8 -60.24 23.06 -6.55
C ARG A 8 -58.83 23.06 -5.97
N ARG A 9 -58.62 23.65 -4.77
CA ARG A 9 -57.33 23.61 -4.08
C ARG A 9 -56.94 22.20 -3.62
N SER A 10 -57.92 21.42 -3.14
CA SER A 10 -57.73 20.02 -2.76
C SER A 10 -57.37 19.14 -3.97
N GLN A 11 -58.02 19.34 -5.13
CA GLN A 11 -57.68 18.62 -6.35
C GLN A 11 -56.31 19.02 -6.93
N ALA A 12 -55.94 20.29 -6.87
CA ALA A 12 -54.61 20.75 -7.29
C ALA A 12 -53.49 20.21 -6.39
N ALA A 13 -53.72 20.13 -5.07
CA ALA A 13 -52.77 19.51 -4.13
C ALA A 13 -52.63 18.00 -4.36
N ARG A 14 -53.73 17.29 -4.64
CA ARG A 14 -53.69 15.86 -5.03
C ARG A 14 -52.93 15.64 -6.33
N ARG A 15 -53.14 16.48 -7.36
CA ARG A 15 -52.38 16.39 -8.62
C ARG A 15 -50.88 16.61 -8.42
N ARG A 16 -50.48 17.56 -7.55
CA ARG A 16 -49.07 17.77 -7.17
C ARG A 16 -48.45 16.62 -6.38
N MET A 17 -49.25 15.83 -5.64
CA MET A 17 -48.76 14.61 -4.97
C MET A 17 -48.62 13.44 -5.96
N VAL A 18 -49.50 13.35 -6.96
CA VAL A 18 -49.39 12.36 -8.05
C VAL A 18 -48.19 12.67 -8.96
N GLU A 19 -47.94 13.94 -9.25
CA GLU A 19 -46.78 14.41 -10.04
C GLU A 19 -45.45 14.35 -9.25
N ARG A 20 -45.52 14.22 -7.92
CA ARG A 20 -44.36 13.98 -7.03
C ARG A 20 -44.11 12.51 -6.73
N GLN A 21 -44.85 11.58 -7.35
CA GLN A 21 -44.36 10.21 -7.40
C GLN A 21 -43.10 10.23 -8.27
N PRO A 22 -41.94 9.78 -7.74
CA PRO A 22 -40.77 9.62 -8.59
C PRO A 22 -41.18 8.70 -9.73
N LEU A 23 -40.92 9.12 -10.97
CA LEU A 23 -40.94 8.24 -12.12
C LEU A 23 -40.08 7.05 -11.72
N ASN A 24 -40.73 5.93 -11.42
CA ASN A 24 -40.08 4.65 -11.23
C ASN A 24 -39.67 4.21 -12.63
N VAL A 25 -38.61 4.85 -13.15
CA VAL A 25 -37.85 4.29 -14.24
C VAL A 25 -37.16 3.12 -13.58
N ASP A 26 -37.79 1.94 -13.68
CA ASP A 26 -37.12 0.66 -13.48
C ASP A 26 -36.02 0.55 -14.55
N THR A 27 -34.96 1.34 -14.38
CA THR A 27 -33.65 1.00 -14.91
C THR A 27 -33.15 -0.05 -13.95
N ALA A 28 -33.67 -1.27 -14.08
CA ALA A 28 -32.98 -2.44 -13.61
C ALA A 28 -31.65 -2.45 -14.37
N LEU A 29 -30.63 -1.82 -13.77
CA LEU A 29 -29.25 -2.11 -14.13
C LEU A 29 -29.14 -3.63 -14.12
N PRO A 30 -28.64 -4.26 -15.21
CA PRO A 30 -28.48 -5.70 -15.21
C PRO A 30 -27.70 -6.05 -13.95
N ALA A 31 -28.30 -6.88 -13.09
CA ALA A 31 -27.67 -7.34 -11.87
C ALA A 31 -26.28 -7.83 -12.26
N THR A 32 -25.24 -7.11 -11.82
CA THR A 32 -23.88 -7.58 -11.99
C THR A 32 -23.85 -8.96 -11.35
N PRO A 33 -23.45 -10.02 -12.07
CA PRO A 33 -23.45 -11.35 -11.49
C PRO A 33 -22.62 -11.29 -10.22
N GLU A 34 -23.23 -11.62 -9.08
CA GLU A 34 -22.57 -11.58 -7.79
C GLU A 34 -21.28 -12.39 -7.90
N ARG A 35 -20.14 -11.69 -7.92
CA ARG A 35 -18.85 -12.35 -8.01
C ARG A 35 -18.68 -13.12 -6.71
N ARG A 36 -18.64 -14.45 -6.84
CA ARG A 36 -18.50 -15.35 -5.71
C ARG A 36 -17.13 -16.00 -5.74
N GLY A 37 -16.50 -16.11 -4.57
CA GLY A 37 -15.29 -16.90 -4.46
C GLY A 37 -15.59 -18.39 -4.60
N THR A 38 -14.58 -19.15 -5.01
CA THR A 38 -14.67 -20.61 -5.16
C THR A 38 -13.83 -21.35 -4.11
N GLY A 39 -13.03 -20.62 -3.35
CA GLY A 39 -12.12 -21.16 -2.36
C GLY A 39 -12.80 -21.63 -1.08
N TYR A 40 -12.11 -22.52 -0.38
CA TYR A 40 -12.50 -23.01 0.93
C TYR A 40 -12.01 -22.07 2.04
N ARG A 41 -12.80 -21.97 3.12
CA ARG A 41 -12.42 -21.35 4.38
C ARG A 41 -12.87 -22.26 5.51
N HIS A 42 -12.01 -22.44 6.50
CA HIS A 42 -12.28 -23.18 7.72
C HIS A 42 -13.54 -22.67 8.42
N ALA A 43 -14.19 -23.57 9.16
CA ALA A 43 -15.28 -23.19 10.05
C ALA A 43 -14.73 -22.28 11.16
N VAL A 44 -15.50 -21.23 11.49
CA VAL A 44 -15.15 -20.29 12.55
C VAL A 44 -15.15 -21.03 13.89
N GLN A 45 -14.02 -20.99 14.61
CA GLN A 45 -13.98 -21.53 15.97
C GLN A 45 -14.73 -20.60 16.93
N GLU A 46 -15.20 -21.16 18.04
CA GLU A 46 -15.83 -20.38 19.09
C GLU A 46 -14.77 -19.65 19.91
N TRP A 47 -14.90 -18.33 19.99
CA TRP A 47 -14.02 -17.45 20.75
C TRP A 47 -14.83 -16.78 21.86
N PRO A 48 -14.19 -16.40 22.98
CA PRO A 48 -14.85 -15.62 24.02
C PRO A 48 -15.38 -14.30 23.47
N ILE A 49 -16.48 -13.84 24.06
CA ILE A 49 -17.06 -12.53 23.78
C ILE A 49 -16.37 -11.51 24.67
N SER A 50 -15.80 -10.46 24.06
CA SER A 50 -15.24 -9.32 24.78
C SER A 50 -16.34 -8.54 25.49
N ALA A 51 -16.14 -8.28 26.77
CA ALA A 51 -17.00 -7.40 27.55
C ALA A 51 -16.94 -5.94 27.09
N LEU A 52 -15.90 -5.56 26.33
CA LEU A 52 -15.68 -4.19 25.89
C LEU A 52 -16.49 -3.82 24.65
N THR A 53 -16.61 -4.77 23.71
CA THR A 53 -17.23 -4.54 22.41
C THR A 53 -18.44 -5.44 22.14
N GLY A 54 -18.65 -6.48 22.96
CA GLY A 54 -19.66 -7.51 22.69
C GLY A 54 -19.34 -8.37 21.47
N ARG A 55 -18.13 -8.25 20.91
CA ARG A 55 -17.65 -9.05 19.78
C ARG A 55 -16.84 -10.24 20.26
N ARG A 56 -16.74 -11.26 19.41
CA ARG A 56 -15.69 -12.27 19.58
C ARG A 56 -14.34 -11.57 19.48
N HIS A 57 -13.44 -11.89 20.41
CA HIS A 57 -12.11 -11.29 20.45
C HIS A 57 -11.09 -12.31 20.91
N LYS A 58 -9.90 -12.29 20.31
CA LYS A 58 -8.79 -13.13 20.74
C LYS A 58 -7.46 -12.44 20.47
N LEU A 59 -6.60 -12.47 21.48
CA LEU A 59 -5.22 -12.01 21.45
C LEU A 59 -4.30 -13.23 21.64
N VAL A 60 -3.37 -13.42 20.72
CA VAL A 60 -2.34 -14.47 20.80
C VAL A 60 -0.99 -13.80 20.65
N LEU A 61 -0.09 -14.03 21.60
CA LEU A 61 1.24 -13.43 21.62
C LEU A 61 2.31 -14.52 21.52
N PRO A 62 3.38 -14.30 20.72
CA PRO A 62 4.52 -15.21 20.69
C PRO A 62 5.40 -15.02 21.92
N ALA A 63 6.22 -16.03 22.21
CA ALA A 63 7.22 -15.95 23.29
C ALA A 63 8.55 -15.34 22.84
N GLU A 64 8.83 -15.34 21.53
CA GLU A 64 10.11 -14.97 20.94
C GLU A 64 10.11 -13.53 20.44
N SER A 65 11.29 -12.88 20.41
CA SER A 65 11.54 -11.54 19.89
C SER A 65 12.60 -11.62 18.76
N PRO A 66 12.58 -10.73 17.73
CA PRO A 66 11.63 -9.65 17.55
C PRO A 66 10.24 -10.14 17.17
N PHE A 67 9.21 -9.50 17.72
CA PHE A 67 7.83 -9.86 17.42
C PHE A 67 6.97 -8.70 16.95
N VAL A 68 6.10 -9.04 16.01
CA VAL A 68 5.17 -8.14 15.35
C VAL A 68 3.77 -8.42 15.86
N LEU A 69 3.08 -7.40 16.36
CA LEU A 69 1.66 -7.51 16.66
C LEU A 69 0.85 -7.11 15.43
N VAL A 70 0.09 -8.07 14.87
CA VAL A 70 -0.86 -7.81 13.79
C VAL A 70 -2.24 -7.54 14.40
N VAL A 71 -2.80 -6.37 14.11
CA VAL A 71 -4.12 -5.96 14.64
C VAL A 71 -5.11 -5.86 13.49
N GLY A 72 -6.29 -6.46 13.65
CA GLY A 72 -7.28 -6.50 12.57
C GLY A 72 -8.56 -7.24 12.93
N ASP A 73 -9.35 -7.54 11.92
CA ASP A 73 -10.70 -8.08 12.05
C ASP A 73 -10.77 -9.58 11.73
N SER A 74 -11.80 -10.00 11.00
CA SER A 74 -12.13 -11.39 10.71
C SER A 74 -11.13 -12.07 9.78
N HIS A 75 -10.36 -11.32 8.97
CA HIS A 75 -9.28 -11.88 8.15
C HIS A 75 -8.15 -12.47 9.00
N LEU A 76 -8.01 -12.08 10.27
CA LEU A 76 -6.97 -12.61 11.15
C LEU A 76 -7.32 -13.95 11.81
N GLN A 77 -8.58 -14.41 11.73
CA GLN A 77 -9.03 -15.64 12.41
C GLN A 77 -8.20 -16.87 12.04
N GLY A 78 -7.88 -17.04 10.76
CA GLY A 78 -7.11 -18.19 10.30
C GLY A 78 -5.72 -18.28 10.92
N PHE A 79 -5.09 -17.13 11.21
CA PHE A 79 -3.80 -17.07 11.90
C PHE A 79 -3.94 -17.38 13.39
N VAL A 80 -4.92 -16.75 14.03
CA VAL A 80 -5.19 -16.90 15.47
C VAL A 80 -5.56 -18.33 15.85
N ASP A 81 -6.28 -19.03 14.99
CA ASP A 81 -6.67 -20.44 15.21
C ASP A 81 -5.64 -21.44 14.66
N GLY A 82 -4.55 -20.94 14.05
CA GLY A 82 -3.43 -21.76 13.60
C GLY A 82 -3.66 -22.54 12.30
N PHE A 83 -4.75 -22.29 11.59
CA PHE A 83 -5.04 -22.85 10.26
C PHE A 83 -4.12 -22.29 9.18
N VAL A 84 -3.71 -21.03 9.32
CA VAL A 84 -2.79 -20.35 8.42
C VAL A 84 -1.48 -20.13 9.15
N LYS A 85 -0.39 -20.61 8.57
CA LYS A 85 0.96 -20.43 9.11
C LYS A 85 1.59 -19.16 8.57
N MET A 86 2.33 -18.46 9.42
CA MET A 86 3.25 -17.42 8.96
C MET A 86 4.45 -18.06 8.26
N PRO A 87 5.05 -17.39 7.27
CA PRO A 87 6.31 -17.83 6.70
C PRO A 87 7.38 -18.00 7.79
N GLU A 88 8.18 -19.06 7.67
CA GLU A 88 9.31 -19.31 8.57
C GLU A 88 10.36 -18.20 8.42
N GLY A 89 11.01 -17.83 9.52
CA GLY A 89 12.06 -16.82 9.53
C GLY A 89 12.38 -16.33 10.93
N ARG A 90 13.11 -15.21 11.00
CA ARG A 90 13.55 -14.57 12.26
C ARG A 90 12.49 -13.68 12.94
N LEU A 91 11.28 -13.60 12.38
CA LEU A 91 10.22 -12.74 12.88
C LEU A 91 9.13 -13.61 13.50
N SER A 92 8.73 -13.27 14.71
CA SER A 92 7.61 -13.89 15.40
C SER A 92 6.37 -13.01 15.30
N PHE A 93 5.19 -13.61 15.25
CA PHE A 93 3.94 -12.88 15.03
C PHE A 93 2.92 -13.15 16.13
N GLY A 94 2.42 -12.07 16.72
CA GLY A 94 1.23 -12.04 17.55
C GLY A 94 0.04 -11.48 16.78
N PHE A 95 -1.17 -11.85 17.20
CA PHE A 95 -2.39 -11.46 16.51
C PHE A 95 -3.44 -10.98 17.51
N MET A 96 -3.98 -9.80 17.26
CA MET A 96 -5.16 -9.26 17.93
C MET A 96 -6.30 -9.21 16.91
N SER A 97 -7.28 -10.10 17.04
CA SER A 97 -8.38 -10.23 16.09
C SER A 97 -9.73 -10.01 16.76
N THR A 98 -10.54 -9.16 16.13
CA THR A 98 -11.93 -8.92 16.52
C THR A 98 -12.84 -9.02 15.28
N PRO A 99 -13.38 -10.22 14.98
CA PRO A 99 -14.20 -10.42 13.78
C PRO A 99 -15.41 -9.51 13.70
N GLY A 100 -15.58 -8.85 12.54
CA GLY A 100 -16.70 -7.94 12.28
C GLY A 100 -16.60 -6.58 13.01
N ALA A 101 -15.48 -6.27 13.64
CA ALA A 101 -15.25 -5.00 14.30
C ALA A 101 -15.08 -3.84 13.31
N SER A 102 -15.61 -2.69 13.68
CA SER A 102 -15.29 -1.37 13.15
C SER A 102 -13.94 -0.86 13.69
N ALA A 103 -13.41 0.23 13.11
CA ALA A 103 -12.21 0.89 13.64
C ALA A 103 -12.34 1.29 15.12
N ALA A 104 -13.53 1.74 15.55
CA ALA A 104 -13.78 2.15 16.92
C ALA A 104 -13.71 0.95 17.88
N GLU A 105 -14.30 -0.19 17.51
CA GLU A 105 -14.24 -1.43 18.29
C GLU A 105 -12.81 -1.98 18.35
N LEU A 106 -12.10 -2.04 17.22
CA LEU A 106 -10.68 -2.44 17.19
C LEU A 106 -9.81 -1.54 18.09
N ARG A 107 -10.08 -0.23 18.09
CA ARG A 107 -9.38 0.72 18.94
C ARG A 107 -9.64 0.45 20.42
N THR A 108 -10.89 0.14 20.78
CA THR A 108 -11.25 -0.19 22.16
C THR A 108 -10.50 -1.44 22.62
N GLU A 109 -10.47 -2.50 21.81
CA GLU A 109 -9.72 -3.72 22.15
C GLU A 109 -8.21 -3.44 22.26
N LEU A 110 -7.64 -2.67 21.34
CA LEU A 110 -6.22 -2.34 21.35
C LEU A 110 -5.81 -1.54 22.60
N LEU A 111 -6.62 -0.58 23.03
CA LEU A 111 -6.33 0.26 24.19
C LEU A 111 -6.46 -0.47 25.53
N ASN A 112 -7.24 -1.54 25.58
CA ASN A 112 -7.52 -2.30 26.80
C ASN A 112 -6.85 -3.68 26.81
N GLY A 113 -6.23 -4.09 25.70
CA GLY A 113 -5.52 -5.36 25.57
C GLY A 113 -4.18 -5.33 26.31
N THR A 114 -3.92 -6.36 27.11
CA THR A 114 -2.62 -6.56 27.75
C THR A 114 -1.64 -7.16 26.75
N VAL A 115 -0.92 -6.30 26.03
CA VAL A 115 0.14 -6.72 25.10
C VAL A 115 1.48 -6.71 25.84
N THR A 116 1.84 -7.86 26.40
CA THR A 116 3.13 -8.07 27.10
C THR A 116 3.77 -9.38 26.64
N PRO A 117 5.05 -9.38 26.21
CA PRO A 117 5.97 -8.24 26.11
C PRO A 117 5.52 -7.16 25.10
N THR A 118 6.17 -6.00 25.07
CA THR A 118 5.87 -4.93 24.10
C THR A 118 6.35 -5.33 22.70
N PRO A 119 5.53 -5.17 21.64
CA PRO A 119 5.94 -5.52 20.28
C PRO A 119 7.08 -4.64 19.77
N ASP A 120 7.89 -5.20 18.89
CA ASP A 120 8.91 -4.45 18.15
C ASP A 120 8.28 -3.66 16.99
N LEU A 121 7.11 -4.09 16.51
CA LEU A 121 6.33 -3.45 15.45
C LEU A 121 4.84 -3.77 15.62
N VAL A 122 3.98 -2.77 15.39
CA VAL A 122 2.55 -3.03 15.12
C VAL A 122 2.28 -2.96 13.62
N CYS A 123 1.76 -4.05 13.06
CA CYS A 123 1.22 -4.08 11.71
C CYS A 123 -0.31 -3.99 11.77
N LEU A 124 -0.86 -2.82 11.47
CA LEU A 124 -2.30 -2.60 11.46
C LEU A 124 -2.87 -3.03 10.10
N LEU A 125 -3.74 -4.03 10.09
CA LEU A 125 -4.54 -4.34 8.90
C LEU A 125 -5.64 -3.29 8.79
N ALA A 126 -5.65 -2.53 7.70
CA ALA A 126 -6.77 -1.67 7.36
C ALA A 126 -8.05 -2.53 7.32
N HIS A 127 -9.14 -2.00 7.85
CA HIS A 127 -10.36 -2.77 8.07
C HIS A 127 -11.35 -2.45 6.96
N SER A 128 -11.98 -3.50 6.41
CA SER A 128 -12.97 -3.34 5.34
C SER A 128 -14.41 -3.34 5.85
N ASN A 129 -14.64 -3.59 7.16
CA ASN A 129 -16.00 -3.61 7.73
C ASN A 129 -16.68 -2.24 7.71
N ASN A 130 -15.91 -1.15 7.64
CA ASN A 130 -16.47 0.19 7.49
C ASN A 130 -17.13 0.42 6.12
N LEU A 131 -16.91 -0.45 5.12
CA LEU A 131 -17.71 -0.49 3.89
C LEU A 131 -19.20 -0.73 4.18
N THR A 132 -19.51 -1.35 5.33
CA THR A 132 -20.88 -1.62 5.77
C THR A 132 -21.32 -0.78 6.98
N ALA A 133 -20.37 -0.23 7.74
CA ALA A 133 -20.65 0.47 9.00
C ALA A 133 -20.60 2.01 8.90
N SER A 134 -19.85 2.57 7.94
CA SER A 134 -19.73 4.03 7.77
C SER A 134 -20.66 4.53 6.67
N ARG A 135 -21.15 5.77 6.81
CA ARG A 135 -22.00 6.40 5.78
C ARG A 135 -21.16 6.93 4.61
N THR A 136 -19.91 7.30 4.89
CA THR A 136 -18.97 7.83 3.89
C THR A 136 -17.54 7.34 4.15
N PHE A 137 -16.69 7.36 3.11
CA PHE A 137 -15.27 7.05 3.25
C PHE A 137 -14.54 8.07 4.15
N CYS A 138 -14.96 9.34 4.18
CA CYS A 138 -14.40 10.37 5.06
C CYS A 138 -14.59 10.03 6.55
N GLU A 139 -15.79 9.59 6.94
CA GLU A 139 -16.06 9.14 8.32
C GLU A 139 -15.18 7.94 8.68
N ALA A 140 -15.07 6.97 7.76
CA ALA A 140 -14.17 5.83 7.94
C ALA A 140 -12.72 6.29 8.15
N GLY A 141 -12.25 7.29 7.38
CA GLY A 141 -10.92 7.88 7.53
C GLY A 141 -10.69 8.52 8.90
N VAL A 142 -11.70 9.19 9.46
CA VAL A 142 -11.63 9.77 10.82
C VAL A 142 -11.48 8.68 11.89
N ASP A 143 -12.26 7.61 11.79
CA ASP A 143 -12.18 6.51 12.76
C ASP A 143 -10.89 5.70 12.60
N PHE A 144 -10.45 5.48 11.36
CA PHE A 144 -9.15 4.90 11.07
C PHE A 144 -8.00 5.73 11.67
N ALA A 145 -8.04 7.06 11.58
CA ALA A 145 -7.04 7.92 12.19
C ALA A 145 -6.96 7.76 13.72
N LYS A 146 -8.10 7.58 14.39
CA LYS A 146 -8.14 7.34 15.85
C LYS A 146 -7.52 5.98 16.21
N LEU A 147 -7.82 4.94 15.43
CA LEU A 147 -7.25 3.61 15.60
C LEU A 147 -5.73 3.63 15.37
N LEU A 148 -5.30 4.22 14.26
CA LEU A 148 -3.88 4.33 13.91
C LEU A 148 -3.09 5.10 14.98
N ARG A 149 -3.66 6.18 15.52
CA ARG A 149 -3.05 6.92 16.64
C ARG A 149 -2.87 6.06 17.88
N SER A 150 -3.87 5.22 18.21
CA SER A 150 -3.76 4.30 19.32
C SER A 150 -2.65 3.26 19.11
N ALA A 151 -2.44 2.78 17.89
CA ALA A 151 -1.30 1.91 17.56
C ALA A 151 0.04 2.64 17.71
N CYS A 152 0.18 3.87 17.22
CA CYS A 152 1.40 4.67 17.37
C CYS A 152 1.71 5.06 18.81
N ASN A 153 0.71 5.07 19.69
CA ASN A 153 0.93 5.28 21.13
C ASN A 153 1.38 4.00 21.85
N LEU A 154 1.18 2.82 21.26
CA LEU A 154 1.59 1.54 21.83
C LEU A 154 3.09 1.29 21.58
N VAL A 155 3.56 1.58 20.37
CA VAL A 155 4.96 1.39 19.94
C VAL A 155 5.38 2.46 18.94
N PRO A 156 6.68 2.79 18.85
CA PRO A 156 7.18 3.76 17.87
C PRO A 156 7.04 3.25 16.43
N GLU A 157 7.28 1.96 16.22
CA GLU A 157 7.24 1.35 14.89
C GLU A 157 5.84 0.85 14.57
N VAL A 158 5.20 1.48 13.58
CA VAL A 158 3.89 1.10 13.07
C VAL A 158 3.92 1.08 11.55
N VAL A 159 3.31 0.06 10.96
CA VAL A 159 3.05 -0.03 9.52
C VAL A 159 1.58 -0.37 9.30
N VAL A 160 0.99 0.15 8.23
CA VAL A 160 -0.36 -0.21 7.81
C VAL A 160 -0.27 -1.13 6.60
N LEU A 161 -0.91 -2.29 6.70
CA LEU A 161 -1.18 -3.15 5.56
C LEU A 161 -2.62 -2.92 5.10
N ASP A 162 -2.81 -2.66 3.83
CA ASP A 162 -4.10 -2.39 3.23
C ASP A 162 -5.04 -3.60 3.22
N PHE A 163 -6.35 -3.38 3.20
CA PHE A 163 -7.34 -4.46 3.28
C PHE A 163 -7.42 -5.25 1.97
N PRO A 164 -7.58 -6.59 2.03
CA PRO A 164 -7.95 -7.37 0.85
C PRO A 164 -9.32 -6.92 0.34
N PRO A 165 -9.50 -6.68 -0.98
CA PRO A 165 -10.78 -6.27 -1.52
C PRO A 165 -11.83 -7.40 -1.42
N ARG A 166 -13.10 -7.01 -1.37
CA ARG A 166 -14.26 -7.90 -1.35
C ARG A 166 -14.86 -8.00 -2.75
N LEU A 167 -15.24 -9.21 -3.15
CA LEU A 167 -16.00 -9.46 -4.38
C LEU A 167 -17.44 -8.95 -4.29
N THR A 168 -17.97 -8.83 -3.07
CA THR A 168 -19.35 -8.41 -2.80
C THR A 168 -19.51 -6.89 -2.66
N ALA A 169 -18.45 -6.12 -2.86
CA ALA A 169 -18.47 -4.67 -2.71
C ALA A 169 -18.05 -3.98 -4.02
N ASP A 170 -18.59 -2.79 -4.23
CA ASP A 170 -18.26 -1.96 -5.39
C ASP A 170 -16.76 -1.62 -5.43
N ALA A 171 -16.16 -1.71 -6.62
CA ALA A 171 -14.71 -1.53 -6.77
C ALA A 171 -14.28 -0.08 -6.56
N ASP A 172 -15.07 0.89 -7.04
CA ASP A 172 -14.77 2.31 -6.91
C ASP A 172 -14.91 2.75 -5.45
N HIS A 173 -15.94 2.27 -4.76
CA HIS A 173 -16.11 2.55 -3.33
C HIS A 173 -14.93 2.03 -2.48
N GLN A 174 -14.46 0.81 -2.76
CA GLN A 174 -13.29 0.24 -2.10
C GLN A 174 -12.01 1.01 -2.41
N LYS A 175 -11.86 1.49 -3.65
CA LYS A 175 -10.74 2.33 -4.06
C LYS A 175 -10.72 3.65 -3.29
N LEU A 176 -11.84 4.36 -3.22
CA LEU A 176 -11.95 5.62 -2.49
C LEU A 176 -11.62 5.45 -1.00
N MET A 177 -12.09 4.37 -0.37
CA MET A 177 -11.78 4.09 1.03
C MET A 177 -10.29 3.83 1.26
N ARG A 178 -9.67 3.05 0.36
CA ARG A 178 -8.23 2.76 0.39
C ARG A 178 -7.39 4.02 0.24
N GLU A 179 -7.74 4.87 -0.72
CA GLU A 179 -7.07 6.17 -0.94
C GLU A 179 -7.19 7.06 0.30
N GLU A 180 -8.36 7.07 0.95
CA GLU A 180 -8.57 7.82 2.18
C GLU A 180 -7.71 7.29 3.35
N PHE A 181 -7.62 5.97 3.54
CA PHE A 181 -6.76 5.38 4.56
C PHE A 181 -5.28 5.63 4.29
N HIS A 182 -4.85 5.51 3.03
CA HIS A 182 -3.49 5.85 2.62
C HIS A 182 -3.17 7.32 2.95
N ARG A 183 -4.08 8.24 2.61
CA ARG A 183 -3.94 9.67 2.90
C ARG A 183 -3.88 9.95 4.41
N VAL A 184 -4.67 9.24 5.22
CA VAL A 184 -4.63 9.33 6.68
C VAL A 184 -3.28 8.85 7.22
N ALA A 185 -2.80 7.69 6.78
CA ALA A 185 -1.51 7.14 7.22
C ALA A 185 -0.35 8.06 6.85
N ALA A 186 -0.32 8.57 5.62
CA ALA A 186 0.68 9.52 5.14
C ALA A 186 0.72 10.80 6.00
N ARG A 187 -0.43 11.38 6.34
CA ARG A 187 -0.51 12.56 7.24
C ARG A 187 0.02 12.29 8.65
N MET A 188 0.06 11.03 9.06
CA MET A 188 0.58 10.62 10.36
C MET A 188 2.03 10.13 10.29
N GLY A 189 2.67 10.22 9.11
CA GLY A 189 4.04 9.73 8.92
C GLY A 189 4.16 8.20 8.98
N VAL A 190 3.05 7.47 8.84
CA VAL A 190 3.03 6.00 8.90
C VAL A 190 3.03 5.41 7.50
N LYS A 191 3.91 4.43 7.28
CA LYS A 191 3.99 3.71 6.01
C LYS A 191 2.71 2.92 5.74
N TYR A 192 2.17 3.06 4.53
CA TYR A 192 0.99 2.34 4.06
C TYR A 192 1.35 1.45 2.87
N LEU A 193 1.13 0.15 3.00
CA LEU A 193 1.43 -0.83 1.97
C LEU A 193 0.15 -1.29 1.29
N SER A 194 0.01 -0.92 0.01
CA SER A 194 -1.12 -1.36 -0.81
C SER A 194 -1.09 -2.88 -1.00
N THR A 195 -2.27 -3.51 -1.00
CA THR A 195 -2.43 -4.95 -1.23
C THR A 195 -3.28 -5.27 -2.45
N ALA A 196 -3.86 -4.25 -3.11
CA ALA A 196 -4.86 -4.44 -4.15
C ALA A 196 -4.35 -5.29 -5.33
N GLU A 197 -3.09 -5.12 -5.73
CA GLU A 197 -2.48 -5.85 -6.84
C GLU A 197 -2.27 -7.34 -6.56
N HIS A 198 -2.21 -7.73 -5.28
CA HIS A 198 -2.04 -9.13 -4.86
C HIS A 198 -3.36 -9.90 -4.79
N PHE A 199 -4.50 -9.20 -4.91
CA PHE A 199 -5.84 -9.78 -4.82
C PHE A 199 -6.67 -9.42 -6.05
N PRO A 200 -6.34 -9.98 -7.24
CA PRO A 200 -7.02 -9.70 -8.50
C PRO A 200 -8.45 -10.27 -8.54
N LEU A 201 -9.47 -9.41 -8.65
CA LEU A 201 -10.90 -9.75 -8.50
C LEU A 201 -11.46 -10.75 -9.53
N ASP A 202 -10.69 -11.07 -10.56
CA ASP A 202 -10.99 -12.07 -11.60
C ASP A 202 -10.46 -13.47 -11.27
N CYS A 203 -9.77 -13.63 -10.13
CA CYS A 203 -9.23 -14.91 -9.65
C CYS A 203 -10.06 -15.47 -8.47
N PRO A 204 -11.28 -16.01 -8.70
CA PRO A 204 -12.23 -16.35 -7.62
C PRO A 204 -11.71 -17.40 -6.62
N GLY A 205 -10.68 -18.19 -6.96
CA GLY A 205 -10.05 -19.14 -6.05
C GLY A 205 -9.33 -18.49 -4.86
N ILE A 206 -8.98 -17.20 -4.96
CA ILE A 206 -8.37 -16.41 -3.87
C ILE A 206 -9.39 -16.07 -2.78
N TRP A 207 -10.68 -16.02 -3.12
CA TRP A 207 -11.75 -15.72 -2.17
C TRP A 207 -12.45 -16.98 -1.71
N SER A 208 -12.91 -16.92 -0.46
CA SER A 208 -13.89 -17.86 0.06
C SER A 208 -15.24 -17.66 -0.62
N ARG A 209 -16.13 -18.65 -0.46
CA ARG A 209 -17.49 -18.63 -1.02
C ARG A 209 -18.34 -17.43 -0.60
N ASP A 210 -18.04 -16.76 0.49
CA ASP A 210 -18.77 -15.54 0.89
C ASP A 210 -18.35 -14.29 0.12
N GLY A 211 -17.27 -14.35 -0.67
CA GLY A 211 -16.75 -13.20 -1.43
C GLY A 211 -16.18 -12.08 -0.58
N VAL A 212 -16.12 -12.26 0.75
CA VAL A 212 -15.59 -11.27 1.72
C VAL A 212 -14.24 -11.74 2.24
N HIS A 213 -14.15 -13.00 2.65
CA HIS A 213 -12.94 -13.57 3.22
C HIS A 213 -12.07 -14.18 2.13
N LEU A 214 -10.76 -14.22 2.40
CA LEU A 214 -9.80 -14.94 1.58
C LEU A 214 -9.95 -16.45 1.79
N SER A 215 -9.59 -17.22 0.78
CA SER A 215 -9.53 -18.68 0.86
C SER A 215 -8.29 -19.12 1.64
N ASP A 216 -8.41 -20.20 2.40
CA ASP A 216 -7.29 -20.72 3.20
C ASP A 216 -6.15 -21.25 2.32
N SER A 217 -6.47 -21.71 1.10
CA SER A 217 -5.51 -22.36 0.21
C SER A 217 -4.72 -21.40 -0.68
N LEU A 218 -5.30 -20.25 -1.07
CA LEU A 218 -4.67 -19.32 -2.01
C LEU A 218 -4.59 -17.91 -1.45
N GLY A 219 -5.69 -17.35 -0.96
CA GLY A 219 -5.72 -15.95 -0.51
C GLY A 219 -4.98 -15.72 0.81
N MET A 220 -5.22 -16.56 1.82
CA MET A 220 -4.57 -16.43 3.13
C MET A 220 -3.04 -16.59 3.07
N PRO A 221 -2.47 -17.52 2.27
CA PRO A 221 -1.03 -17.56 2.03
C PRO A 221 -0.46 -16.25 1.46
N ILE A 222 -1.14 -15.60 0.52
CA ILE A 222 -0.73 -14.28 0.00
C ILE A 222 -0.72 -13.25 1.14
N LEU A 223 -1.80 -13.18 1.92
CA LEU A 223 -1.88 -12.26 3.06
C LEU A 223 -0.75 -12.50 4.08
N SER A 224 -0.40 -13.76 4.35
CA SER A 224 0.69 -14.12 5.25
C SER A 224 2.06 -13.61 4.78
N GLN A 225 2.33 -13.71 3.47
CA GLN A 225 3.56 -13.19 2.87
C GLN A 225 3.61 -11.67 2.92
N LEU A 226 2.46 -11.00 2.72
CA LEU A 226 2.38 -9.55 2.80
C LEU A 226 2.64 -9.02 4.21
N PHE A 227 2.08 -9.67 5.25
CA PHE A 227 2.41 -9.34 6.64
C PHE A 227 3.90 -9.52 6.94
N TRP A 228 4.47 -10.65 6.50
CA TRP A 228 5.89 -10.92 6.71
C TRP A 228 6.77 -9.88 6.01
N HIS A 229 6.47 -9.57 4.74
CA HIS A 229 7.21 -8.59 3.95
C HIS A 229 7.10 -7.19 4.54
N ALA A 230 5.89 -6.77 4.93
CA ALA A 230 5.65 -5.48 5.57
C ALA A 230 6.51 -5.32 6.83
N ALA A 231 6.52 -6.35 7.68
CA ALA A 231 7.28 -6.34 8.90
C ALA A 231 8.79 -6.36 8.66
N TYR A 232 9.26 -7.24 7.77
CA TYR A 232 10.67 -7.38 7.45
C TYR A 232 11.25 -6.06 6.94
N VAL A 233 10.58 -5.43 5.97
CA VAL A 233 11.06 -4.16 5.39
C VAL A 233 11.04 -3.03 6.40
N GLN A 234 10.01 -2.96 7.26
CA GLN A 234 9.93 -1.91 8.29
C GLN A 234 11.04 -2.07 9.32
N LEU A 235 11.22 -3.28 9.88
CA LEU A 235 12.23 -3.54 10.90
C LEU A 235 13.66 -3.42 10.37
N GLU A 236 13.91 -3.82 9.11
CA GLU A 236 15.23 -3.61 8.48
C GLU A 236 15.52 -2.13 8.22
N ALA A 237 14.52 -1.33 7.83
CA ALA A 237 14.70 0.10 7.58
C ALA A 237 14.99 0.88 8.88
N THR A 238 14.44 0.43 10.01
CA THR A 238 14.63 1.06 11.33
C THR A 238 15.83 0.49 12.08
N ALA A 239 16.41 -0.63 11.64
CA ALA A 239 17.59 -1.21 12.27
C ALA A 239 18.73 -0.16 12.33
N PRO A 240 19.35 0.06 13.51
CA PRO A 240 20.47 0.97 13.63
C PRO A 240 21.54 0.56 12.62
N THR A 241 21.90 1.46 11.71
CA THR A 241 23.07 1.22 10.85
C THR A 241 24.25 1.05 11.80
N GLU A 242 24.87 -0.14 11.83
CA GLU A 242 26.11 -0.34 12.56
C GLU A 242 27.06 0.77 12.16
N ALA A 243 27.31 1.70 13.08
CA ALA A 243 28.24 2.78 12.85
C ALA A 243 29.60 2.13 12.62
N VAL A 244 30.03 2.10 11.36
CA VAL A 244 31.39 1.68 11.00
C VAL A 244 32.30 2.50 11.91
N PRO A 245 33.09 1.87 12.81
CA PRO A 245 33.96 2.62 13.69
C PRO A 245 34.84 3.50 12.79
N PRO A 246 35.01 4.79 13.11
CA PRO A 246 35.82 5.68 12.29
C PRO A 246 37.16 5.00 12.10
N ARG A 247 37.50 4.71 10.84
CA ARG A 247 38.81 4.16 10.48
C ARG A 247 39.83 5.13 11.05
N VAL A 248 40.51 4.73 12.11
CA VAL A 248 41.62 5.48 12.68
C VAL A 248 42.70 5.45 11.63
N SER A 249 42.79 6.51 10.83
CA SER A 249 43.95 6.74 9.98
C SER A 249 45.19 6.71 10.87
N PRO A 250 46.22 5.91 10.55
CA PRO A 250 47.46 5.93 11.30
C PRO A 250 47.98 7.37 11.32
N ARG A 251 48.25 7.90 12.52
CA ARG A 251 48.88 9.20 12.69
C ARG A 251 50.26 9.15 12.03
N THR A 252 50.39 9.70 10.83
CA THR A 252 51.69 9.97 10.23
C THR A 252 52.33 11.12 11.00
N SER A 253 53.53 10.88 11.53
CA SER A 253 54.36 11.87 12.22
C SER A 253 54.66 13.09 11.32
N PRO A 254 54.91 14.28 11.89
CA PRO A 254 55.13 15.48 11.09
C PRO A 254 56.50 15.39 10.40
N GLN A 255 56.51 15.11 9.10
CA GLN A 255 57.70 15.27 8.27
C GLN A 255 58.03 16.76 8.13
N ARG A 256 59.24 17.13 8.57
CA ARG A 256 59.84 18.44 8.30
C ARG A 256 59.99 18.63 6.79
N PHE A 257 59.28 19.60 6.23
CA PHE A 257 59.45 20.02 4.84
C PHE A 257 60.72 20.88 4.72
N CYS A 258 61.73 20.35 4.03
CA CYS A 258 62.80 21.15 3.43
C CYS A 258 62.52 21.21 1.92
N PRO A 259 62.32 22.39 1.31
CA PRO A 259 62.11 22.46 -0.12
C PRO A 259 63.45 22.23 -0.85
N ARG A 260 63.56 21.11 -1.57
CA ARG A 260 64.58 20.96 -2.63
C ARG A 260 63.95 21.40 -3.94
N ILE A 261 64.48 22.47 -4.51
CA ILE A 261 64.16 22.94 -5.86
C ILE A 261 64.67 21.87 -6.85
N VAL A 262 63.74 21.25 -7.57
CA VAL A 262 64.03 20.44 -8.75
C VAL A 262 63.27 21.07 -9.91
N VAL A 263 64.01 21.71 -10.80
CA VAL A 263 63.49 22.18 -12.09
C VAL A 263 63.28 20.94 -12.96
N LYS A 264 62.01 20.65 -13.28
CA LYS A 264 61.65 19.66 -14.30
C LYS A 264 60.89 20.39 -15.40
N GLY A 265 61.41 20.29 -16.62
CA GLY A 265 60.92 20.97 -17.82
C GLY A 265 59.49 20.63 -18.21
N GLU A 266 59.03 21.38 -19.23
CA GLU A 266 57.67 21.45 -19.78
C GLU A 266 56.77 20.24 -19.53
N VAL A 267 55.71 20.47 -18.75
CA VAL A 267 54.57 19.57 -18.64
C VAL A 267 53.60 19.91 -19.75
N ILE A 268 53.42 18.97 -20.69
CA ILE A 268 52.25 18.99 -21.59
C ILE A 268 51.02 18.83 -20.71
N VAL A 269 50.22 19.89 -20.62
CA VAL A 269 48.92 19.90 -19.96
C VAL A 269 48.01 18.89 -20.68
N PRO A 270 47.42 17.89 -20.01
CA PRO A 270 46.35 17.10 -20.61
C PRO A 270 45.20 18.04 -20.96
N ARG A 271 44.79 18.07 -22.23
CA ARG A 271 43.60 18.82 -22.65
C ARG A 271 42.43 18.43 -21.75
N ARG A 272 41.73 19.45 -21.24
CA ARG A 272 40.45 19.30 -20.52
C ARG A 272 39.52 18.41 -21.36
N SER A 273 39.19 17.24 -20.85
CA SER A 273 38.12 16.41 -21.40
C SER A 273 36.80 17.17 -21.33
N GLU A 274 36.02 17.15 -22.42
CA GLU A 274 34.75 17.84 -22.53
C GLU A 274 33.74 17.34 -21.46
N PRO A 275 32.88 18.20 -20.90
CA PRO A 275 31.95 17.81 -19.83
C PRO A 275 30.79 16.89 -20.28
N PHE A 276 30.76 16.45 -21.53
CA PHE A 276 29.61 15.76 -22.14
C PHE A 276 29.94 14.40 -22.76
N GLU A 277 31.11 13.84 -22.47
CA GLU A 277 31.49 12.51 -22.94
C GLU A 277 30.93 11.43 -21.98
N TRP A 278 29.95 10.65 -22.45
CA TRP A 278 29.34 9.58 -21.67
C TRP A 278 30.15 8.29 -21.79
N THR A 279 30.60 7.75 -20.66
CA THR A 279 31.23 6.42 -20.58
C THR A 279 30.15 5.34 -20.52
N VAL A 280 30.16 4.39 -21.46
CA VAL A 280 29.30 3.20 -21.41
C VAL A 280 29.85 2.24 -20.34
N VAL A 281 29.14 2.09 -19.22
CA VAL A 281 29.46 1.08 -18.21
C VAL A 281 28.76 -0.24 -18.60
N GLY A 282 29.56 -1.30 -18.72
CA GLY A 282 29.20 -2.57 -19.35
C GLY A 282 28.20 -3.47 -18.62
N ARG A 283 27.75 -4.48 -19.37
CA ARG A 283 26.80 -5.55 -19.02
C ARG A 283 27.18 -6.28 -17.72
N GLY A 284 26.36 -6.10 -16.68
CA GLY A 284 26.32 -6.98 -15.51
C GLY A 284 25.54 -8.27 -15.82
N LYS A 285 26.14 -9.43 -15.50
CA LYS A 285 25.52 -10.75 -15.63
C LYS A 285 24.34 -10.89 -14.67
N LYS A 286 23.16 -11.29 -15.18
CA LYS A 286 22.03 -11.73 -14.37
C LYS A 286 22.39 -13.03 -13.66
N VAL A 287 22.38 -13.03 -12.33
CA VAL A 287 22.40 -14.26 -11.53
C VAL A 287 20.95 -14.65 -11.30
N MET A 288 20.50 -15.70 -11.97
CA MET A 288 19.19 -16.32 -11.79
C MET A 288 19.30 -17.30 -10.62
N GLY A 289 18.77 -16.95 -9.45
CA GLY A 289 18.68 -17.85 -8.30
C GLY A 289 17.38 -18.66 -8.37
N PHE A 290 17.47 -19.93 -8.77
CA PHE A 290 16.34 -20.87 -8.73
C PHE A 290 16.28 -21.52 -7.34
N ILE A 291 15.17 -21.36 -6.63
CA ILE A 291 14.85 -22.17 -5.44
C ILE A 291 13.89 -23.28 -5.89
N PHE A 292 14.39 -24.52 -5.92
CA PHE A 292 13.57 -25.71 -6.20
C PHE A 292 12.91 -26.20 -4.90
N LEU A 293 11.57 -26.16 -4.83
CA LEU A 293 10.82 -26.90 -3.82
C LEU A 293 10.36 -28.24 -4.43
N LYS A 294 10.96 -29.35 -3.99
CA LYS A 294 10.54 -30.70 -4.39
C LYS A 294 9.26 -31.09 -3.68
N HIS A 295 8.18 -31.32 -4.42
CA HIS A 295 7.06 -32.14 -3.94
C HIS A 295 6.86 -33.36 -4.86
N HIS A 296 6.87 -34.54 -4.24
CA HIS A 296 6.52 -35.80 -4.88
C HIS A 296 5.03 -35.84 -5.24
N GLY A 297 4.75 -36.08 -6.52
CA GLY A 297 3.70 -37.03 -6.90
C GLY A 297 2.27 -36.52 -7.15
N HIS A 298 2.05 -35.54 -8.03
CA HIS A 298 1.10 -35.66 -9.16
C HIS A 298 1.06 -34.37 -9.99
N ARG A 299 1.12 -34.56 -11.30
CA ARG A 299 1.38 -33.55 -12.33
C ARG A 299 0.11 -32.77 -12.66
N ARG A 300 0.02 -31.50 -12.24
CA ARG A 300 -0.80 -30.47 -12.90
C ARG A 300 0.01 -29.17 -12.95
N THR A 301 0.33 -28.76 -14.16
CA THR A 301 1.16 -27.60 -14.49
C THR A 301 0.43 -26.32 -14.09
N ILE A 302 0.92 -25.61 -13.06
CA ILE A 302 0.60 -24.20 -12.84
C ILE A 302 1.76 -23.44 -13.47
N SER A 303 1.48 -22.75 -14.56
CA SER A 303 2.39 -21.80 -15.18
C SER A 303 2.78 -20.73 -14.15
N GLU A 304 4.08 -20.58 -13.93
CA GLU A 304 4.69 -19.51 -13.14
C GLU A 304 4.12 -18.16 -13.55
N ILE A 305 3.56 -17.41 -12.60
CA ILE A 305 3.21 -16.01 -12.79
C ILE A 305 4.52 -15.22 -12.68
N GLU A 306 5.15 -15.04 -13.83
CA GLU A 306 6.29 -14.16 -14.03
C GLU A 306 5.77 -12.71 -14.01
N ILE A 307 5.84 -12.01 -12.86
CA ILE A 307 5.55 -10.57 -12.82
C ILE A 307 6.80 -9.82 -13.25
N PHE A 308 7.02 -9.72 -14.56
CA PHE A 308 7.89 -8.70 -15.13
C PHE A 308 7.06 -7.44 -15.37
N CYS A 309 7.10 -6.50 -14.41
CA CYS A 309 6.67 -5.13 -14.64
C CYS A 309 7.68 -4.43 -15.58
N SER A 310 7.57 -4.67 -16.87
CA SER A 310 8.15 -3.78 -17.87
C SER A 310 7.20 -2.60 -18.04
N ILE A 311 7.52 -1.44 -17.47
CA ILE A 311 6.84 -0.19 -17.84
C ILE A 311 7.08 -0.01 -19.35
N PRO A 312 6.05 -0.03 -20.20
CA PRO A 312 6.23 0.40 -21.57
C PRO A 312 6.53 1.90 -21.51
N LEU A 313 7.80 2.27 -21.67
CA LEU A 313 8.16 3.65 -21.95
C LEU A 313 7.50 3.99 -23.29
N ASN A 314 6.42 4.75 -23.24
CA ASN A 314 5.77 5.31 -24.41
C ASN A 314 6.37 6.71 -24.63
N PRO A 315 7.38 6.89 -25.49
CA PRO A 315 7.91 8.21 -25.78
C PRO A 315 6.84 9.02 -26.52
N VAL A 316 6.08 9.82 -25.80
CA VAL A 316 5.23 10.85 -26.40
C VAL A 316 6.12 11.99 -26.84
N TRP A 317 6.19 12.22 -28.15
CA TRP A 317 6.90 13.34 -28.73
C TRP A 317 5.93 14.53 -28.82
N PHE A 318 6.16 15.57 -28.02
CA PHE A 318 5.44 16.82 -28.19
C PHE A 318 5.98 17.57 -29.40
N SER A 319 5.08 18.14 -30.22
CA SER A 319 5.48 19.02 -31.31
C SER A 319 5.99 20.35 -30.77
N SER A 320 6.81 21.06 -31.57
CA SER A 320 7.31 22.39 -31.20
C SER A 320 6.17 23.33 -30.78
N ALA A 321 5.04 23.27 -31.48
CA ALA A 321 3.87 24.10 -31.16
C ALA A 321 3.28 23.83 -29.76
N VAL A 322 3.35 22.58 -29.26
CA VAL A 322 2.89 22.26 -27.90
C VAL A 322 3.86 22.80 -26.86
N MET A 323 5.17 22.73 -27.12
CA MET A 323 6.17 23.33 -26.24
C MET A 323 6.03 24.86 -26.18
N ASP A 324 5.83 25.52 -27.32
CA ASP A 324 5.65 26.97 -27.40
C ASP A 324 4.38 27.41 -26.64
N ALA A 325 3.31 26.62 -26.70
CA ALA A 325 2.08 26.86 -25.94
C ALA A 325 2.27 26.68 -24.42
N MET A 326 3.09 25.72 -23.99
CA MET A 326 3.39 25.50 -22.57
C MET A 326 4.25 26.63 -21.99
N ASP A 327 5.24 27.12 -22.74
CA ASP A 327 6.12 28.23 -22.32
C ASP A 327 5.36 29.57 -22.29
N ALA A 328 4.31 29.74 -23.11
CA ALA A 328 3.41 30.89 -23.03
C ALA A 328 2.60 30.94 -21.72
N VAL A 329 2.32 29.78 -21.11
CA VAL A 329 1.54 29.68 -19.86
C VAL A 329 2.46 29.73 -18.63
N VAL A 330 3.68 29.21 -18.73
CA VAL A 330 4.70 29.24 -17.66
C VAL A 330 6.06 29.60 -18.26
N PRO A 331 6.39 30.90 -18.38
CA PRO A 331 7.61 31.34 -19.05
C PRO A 331 8.86 30.91 -18.27
N SER A 332 9.76 30.20 -18.93
CA SER A 332 11.06 29.87 -18.34
C SER A 332 11.96 31.11 -18.21
N HIS A 333 12.68 31.24 -17.08
CA HIS A 333 13.61 32.35 -16.82
C HIS A 333 15.05 32.08 -17.31
N LEU A 334 15.24 31.04 -18.14
CA LEU A 334 16.54 30.64 -18.64
C LEU A 334 16.76 31.24 -20.02
N SER A 335 17.97 31.75 -20.28
CA SER A 335 18.34 32.28 -21.58
C SER A 335 18.19 31.20 -22.66
N SER A 336 17.46 31.51 -23.73
CA SER A 336 17.28 30.59 -24.85
C SER A 336 18.64 30.21 -25.45
N PRO A 337 18.89 28.93 -25.76
CA PRO A 337 20.14 28.53 -26.41
C PRO A 337 20.22 29.15 -27.81
N VAL A 338 21.41 29.62 -28.17
CA VAL A 338 21.72 30.18 -29.49
C VAL A 338 21.35 29.18 -30.58
N LYS A 339 20.57 29.63 -31.57
CA LYS A 339 20.23 28.83 -32.75
C LYS A 339 21.49 28.53 -33.55
N SER A 340 22.09 27.36 -33.35
CA SER A 340 23.01 26.79 -34.33
C SER A 340 22.18 26.14 -35.44
N SER A 341 22.24 26.69 -36.64
CA SER A 341 21.73 26.04 -37.84
C SER A 341 22.60 24.82 -38.16
N ASP A 342 22.33 23.71 -37.49
CA ASP A 342 22.80 22.39 -37.92
C ASP A 342 21.84 21.30 -37.45
N VAL A 343 21.29 20.58 -38.43
CA VAL A 343 20.31 19.51 -38.26
C VAL A 343 20.98 18.29 -37.61
N LYS A 344 20.91 18.17 -36.29
CA LYS A 344 20.96 16.89 -35.56
C LYS A 344 20.04 16.93 -34.35
N ARG A 345 19.11 15.98 -34.28
CA ARG A 345 18.13 15.80 -33.20
C ARG A 345 18.86 15.50 -31.88
N THR A 346 18.85 16.46 -30.96
CA THR A 346 19.37 16.30 -29.60
C THR A 346 18.27 15.80 -28.67
N LYS A 347 18.53 14.70 -27.94
CA LYS A 347 17.69 14.21 -26.84
C LYS A 347 17.89 15.09 -25.62
N VAL A 348 16.81 15.63 -25.06
CA VAL A 348 16.80 16.23 -23.71
C VAL A 348 15.89 15.35 -22.85
N ILE A 349 16.46 14.73 -21.82
CA ILE A 349 15.71 14.02 -20.78
C ILE A 349 15.49 15.01 -19.65
N LEU A 350 14.25 15.46 -19.44
CA LEU A 350 13.89 16.22 -18.26
C LEU A 350 13.66 15.23 -17.10
N LEU A 351 14.63 15.12 -16.19
CA LEU A 351 14.41 14.50 -14.89
C LEU A 351 13.60 15.50 -14.05
N GLN A 352 12.30 15.28 -13.93
CA GLN A 352 11.53 15.91 -12.85
C GLN A 352 11.87 15.17 -11.55
N SER A 353 12.81 15.75 -10.80
CA SER A 353 13.01 15.46 -9.39
C SER A 353 11.79 15.97 -8.63
N VAL A 354 10.87 15.07 -8.31
CA VAL A 354 9.80 15.38 -7.34
C VAL A 354 10.36 15.09 -5.96
N PHE A 355 10.89 16.13 -5.32
CA PHE A 355 11.06 16.15 -3.87
C PHE A 355 9.68 16.38 -3.25
N PHE A 356 9.20 15.45 -2.43
CA PHE A 356 8.17 15.74 -1.45
C PHE A 356 8.78 15.61 -0.05
N VAL A 357 8.78 16.73 0.65
CA VAL A 357 8.90 16.84 2.12
C VAL A 357 7.58 16.38 2.72
#